data_AF-A0A0B2SKL7-F1
#
_entry.id   AF-A0A0B2SKL7-F1
#
_cell.length_a   1.000
_cell.length_b   1.000
_cell.length_c   1.000
_cell.angle_alpha   90.00
_cell.angle_beta   90.00
_cell.angle_gamma   90.00
#
_symmetry.space_group_name_H-M   'P 1'
#
loop_
_entity.id
_entity.type
_entity.pdbx_description
1 polymer ?
#
loop_
_entity_poly.entity_id
_entity_poly.type
_entity_poly.pdbx_seq_one_letter_code
_entity_poly.pdbx_strand_id
1 'polypeptide(L)'
;MMLFSRHQVCGLEWNRHHKELLSGHGFSTSAHHNQLCMWTHPSMTKVGGLDCHASRVLHLCQSPDGLTVVSVGADKTLRFSDVFGPPVNNTSEISNLDNLLSL
;
A
#
# COMPACT_ATOMS: atom_id res chain seq x y z
N MET A 1 7.50 -1.02 16.09
CA MET A 1 6.21 -1.22 15.41
C MET A 1 6.15 -2.65 14.92
N MET A 2 5.14 -3.44 15.32
CA MET A 2 5.04 -4.87 15.00
C MET A 2 3.75 -5.12 14.23
N LEU A 3 3.87 -5.66 13.01
CA LEU A 3 2.74 -6.10 12.18
C LEU A 3 2.51 -7.59 12.45
N PHE A 4 1.34 -7.95 12.98
CA PHE A 4 0.96 -9.35 13.12
C PHE A 4 0.29 -9.86 11.84
N SER A 5 1.05 -10.49 10.96
CA SER A 5 0.51 -11.27 9.84
C SER A 5 0.75 -12.77 10.07
N ARG A 6 -0.28 -13.59 9.91
CA ARG A 6 -0.18 -15.06 10.00
C ARG A 6 0.37 -15.73 8.73
N HIS A 7 0.84 -14.95 7.77
CA HIS A 7 1.28 -15.38 6.45
C HIS A 7 2.67 -14.83 6.15
N GLN A 8 3.38 -15.47 5.23
CA GLN A 8 4.67 -14.96 4.75
C GLN A 8 4.47 -13.56 4.15
N VAL A 9 5.32 -12.62 4.54
CA VAL A 9 5.41 -11.28 3.94
C VAL A 9 6.52 -11.32 2.90
N CYS A 10 6.22 -10.93 1.66
CA CYS A 10 7.18 -10.91 0.56
C CYS A 10 7.64 -9.49 0.19
N GLY A 11 6.88 -8.47 0.59
CA GLY A 11 7.21 -7.08 0.33
C GLY A 11 6.38 -6.14 1.18
N LEU A 12 6.93 -4.94 1.41
CA LEU A 12 6.30 -3.84 2.14
C LEU A 12 6.52 -2.56 1.35
N GLU A 13 5.46 -1.79 1.12
CA GLU A 13 5.51 -0.51 0.44
C GLU A 13 4.75 0.53 1.27
N TRP A 14 5.39 1.65 1.58
CA TRP A 14 4.72 2.75 2.24
C TRP A 14 3.91 3.56 1.24
N ASN A 15 2.66 3.89 1.60
CA ASN A 15 1.93 4.90 0.86
C ASN A 15 2.68 6.23 1.01
N ARG A 16 3.04 6.87 -0.11
CA ARG A 16 3.80 8.13 -0.11
C ARG A 16 2.92 9.33 0.25
N HIS A 17 1.60 9.18 0.10
CA HIS A 17 0.62 10.24 0.22
C HIS A 17 -0.16 10.18 1.53
N HIS A 18 -0.35 8.98 2.08
CA HIS A 18 -1.13 8.74 3.29
C HIS A 18 -0.34 7.91 4.30
N LYS A 19 -0.73 7.96 5.58
CA LYS A 19 -0.09 7.17 6.64
C LYS A 19 -0.58 5.72 6.60
N GLU A 20 -0.23 5.01 5.54
CA GLU A 20 -0.65 3.64 5.28
C GLU A 20 0.53 2.80 4.82
N LEU A 21 0.46 1.51 5.15
CA LEU A 21 1.44 0.51 4.73
C LEU A 21 0.73 -0.54 3.89
N LEU A 22 1.30 -0.89 2.74
CA LEU A 22 0.88 -2.01 1.94
C LEU A 22 1.82 -3.19 2.16
N SER A 23 1.27 -4.38 2.38
CA SER A 23 2.07 -5.60 2.49
C SER A 23 1.63 -6.65 1.46
N GLY A 24 2.60 -7.26 0.80
CA GLY A 24 2.38 -8.40 -0.08
C GLY A 24 2.50 -9.71 0.68
N HIS A 25 1.52 -10.60 0.52
CA HIS A 25 1.51 -11.89 1.20
C HIS A 25 1.59 -13.06 0.23
N GLY A 26 2.35 -14.08 0.61
CA GLY A 26 2.42 -15.37 -0.07
C GLY A 26 2.01 -16.51 0.85
N PHE A 27 1.72 -17.67 0.25
CA PHE A 27 1.58 -19.00 0.86
C PHE A 27 0.84 -19.05 2.21
N SER A 28 -0.40 -19.53 2.18
CA SER A 28 -1.19 -19.81 3.39
C SER A 28 -2.11 -21.00 3.18
N THR A 29 -2.44 -21.67 4.29
CA THR A 29 -3.51 -22.67 4.37
C THR A 29 -4.92 -22.06 4.51
N SER A 30 -5.01 -20.73 4.67
CA SER A 30 -6.26 -19.98 4.78
C SER A 30 -6.80 -19.58 3.41
N ALA A 31 -8.13 -19.51 3.26
CA ALA A 31 -8.80 -19.06 2.03
C ALA A 31 -8.42 -17.64 1.57
N HIS A 32 -7.87 -16.81 2.47
CA HIS A 32 -7.45 -15.44 2.19
C HIS A 32 -5.93 -15.36 2.04
N HIS A 33 -5.43 -15.89 0.91
CA HIS A 33 -4.00 -16.03 0.62
C HIS A 33 -3.62 -15.32 -0.67
N ASN A 34 -2.32 -15.05 -0.88
CA ASN A 34 -1.79 -14.41 -2.09
C ASN A 34 -2.34 -12.98 -2.34
N GLN A 35 -2.56 -12.24 -1.26
CA GLN A 35 -3.21 -10.92 -1.28
C GLN A 35 -2.21 -9.79 -1.06
N LEU A 36 -2.59 -8.59 -1.48
CA LEU A 36 -2.05 -7.35 -0.91
C LEU A 36 -2.95 -6.90 0.23
N CYS A 37 -2.39 -6.47 1.36
CA CYS A 37 -3.15 -5.95 2.49
C CYS A 37 -2.73 -4.52 2.80
N MET A 38 -3.72 -3.64 2.99
CA MET A 38 -3.51 -2.25 3.38
C MET A 38 -3.70 -2.10 4.89
N TRP A 39 -2.83 -1.34 5.54
CA TRP A 39 -2.83 -1.11 6.98
C TRP A 39 -2.73 0.38 7.30
N THR A 40 -3.53 0.87 8.23
CA THR A 40 -3.38 2.25 8.74
C THR A 40 -2.19 2.35 9.70
N HIS A 41 -1.47 3.47 9.65
CA HIS A 41 -0.45 3.83 10.62
C HIS A 41 -0.91 5.02 11.48
N PRO A 42 -0.72 5.00 12.82
CA PRO A 42 0.09 4.06 13.60
C PRO A 42 -0.65 2.85 14.18
N SER A 43 -1.97 2.75 14.00
CA SER A 43 -2.77 1.72 14.68
C SER A 43 -2.54 0.29 14.15
N MET A 44 -1.94 0.14 12.97
CA MET A 44 -1.73 -1.12 12.27
C MET A 44 -3.02 -1.91 12.06
N THR A 45 -4.13 -1.20 11.83
CA THR A 45 -5.43 -1.81 11.56
C THR A 45 -5.53 -2.13 10.08
N LYS A 46 -5.96 -3.35 9.73
CA LYS A 46 -6.19 -3.74 8.33
C LYS A 46 -7.36 -2.95 7.77
N VAL A 47 -7.12 -2.18 6.71
CA VAL A 47 -8.13 -1.37 6.02
C VAL A 47 -8.82 -2.18 4.93
N GLY A 48 -8.07 -3.05 4.26
CA GLY A 48 -8.57 -3.85 3.16
C GLY A 48 -7.59 -4.90 2.68
N GLY A 49 -8.07 -5.75 1.77
CA GLY A 49 -7.27 -6.74 1.07
C GLY A 49 -7.64 -6.77 -0.40
N LEU A 50 -6.65 -6.95 -1.27
CA LEU A 50 -6.81 -7.10 -2.71
C LEU A 50 -6.28 -8.46 -3.14
N ASP A 51 -7.17 -9.30 -3.66
CA ASP A 51 -6.80 -10.57 -4.29
C ASP A 51 -6.19 -10.30 -5.65
N CYS A 52 -4.86 -10.27 -5.69
CA CYS A 52 -4.11 -10.00 -6.91
C CYS A 52 -3.74 -11.29 -7.63
N HIS A 53 -3.23 -12.33 -6.97
CA HIS A 53 -2.65 -13.49 -7.66
C HIS A 53 -3.25 -14.84 -7.27
N ALA A 54 -3.33 -15.76 -8.23
CA ALA A 54 -3.74 -17.14 -7.99
C ALA A 54 -2.66 -17.96 -7.27
N SER A 55 -1.41 -17.49 -7.32
CA SER A 55 -0.27 -18.08 -6.62
C SER A 55 0.46 -17.01 -5.79
N ARG A 56 1.47 -17.42 -5.01
CA ARG A 56 2.17 -16.52 -4.09
C ARG A 56 2.70 -15.27 -4.81
N VAL A 57 2.53 -14.12 -4.15
CA VAL A 57 3.20 -12.88 -4.55
C VAL A 57 4.70 -13.03 -4.26
N LEU A 58 5.52 -12.63 -5.22
CA LEU A 58 6.98 -12.76 -5.15
C LEU A 58 7.67 -11.41 -4.95
N HIS A 59 7.11 -10.34 -5.54
CA HIS A 59 7.71 -9.02 -5.51
C HIS A 59 6.63 -7.93 -5.66
N LEU A 60 6.90 -6.77 -5.06
CA LEU A 60 6.12 -5.55 -5.21
C LEU A 60 7.04 -4.41 -5.67
N CYS A 61 6.51 -3.47 -6.43
CA CYS A 61 7.19 -2.23 -6.72
C CYS A 61 6.16 -1.11 -6.88
N GLN A 62 6.37 0.01 -6.20
CA GLN A 62 5.55 1.20 -6.32
C GLN A 62 6.01 2.08 -7.49
N SER A 63 5.05 2.65 -8.23
CA SER A 63 5.33 3.64 -9.26
C SER A 63 5.96 4.92 -8.67
N PRO A 64 6.73 5.70 -9.47
CA PRO A 64 7.38 6.91 -8.98
C PRO A 64 6.43 7.98 -8.43
N ASP A 65 5.23 8.09 -9.00
CA ASP A 65 4.15 8.98 -8.54
C ASP A 65 3.46 8.49 -7.26
N GLY A 66 3.75 7.26 -6.82
CA GLY A 66 3.25 6.68 -5.59
C GLY A 66 1.79 6.23 -5.64
N LEU A 67 1.14 6.19 -6.80
CA LEU A 67 -0.29 5.87 -6.95
C LEU A 67 -0.56 4.39 -7.23
N THR A 68 0.29 3.79 -8.06
CA THR A 68 0.12 2.43 -8.54
C THR A 68 1.17 1.53 -7.91
N VAL A 69 0.79 0.29 -7.61
CA VAL A 69 1.71 -0.79 -7.26
C VAL A 69 1.64 -1.86 -8.31
N VAL A 70 2.80 -2.37 -8.72
CA VAL A 70 2.89 -3.58 -9.52
C VAL A 70 3.24 -4.76 -8.62
N SER A 71 2.54 -5.87 -8.80
CA SER A 71 2.81 -7.14 -8.14
C SER A 71 3.16 -8.23 -9.16
N VAL A 72 4.12 -9.09 -8.81
CA VAL A 72 4.52 -10.24 -9.62
C VAL A 72 4.18 -11.53 -8.88
N GLY A 73 3.45 -12.42 -9.53
CA GLY A 73 3.01 -13.69 -8.97
C GLY A 73 3.73 -14.90 -9.55
N ALA A 74 3.79 -15.99 -8.78
CA ALA A 74 4.21 -17.30 -9.31
C ALA A 74 3.21 -17.90 -10.32
N ASP A 75 2.04 -17.26 -10.51
CA ASP A 75 1.09 -17.55 -11.58
C ASP A 75 1.51 -17.00 -12.95
N LYS A 76 2.74 -16.46 -13.04
CA LYS A 76 3.36 -15.92 -14.27
C LYS A 76 2.68 -14.66 -14.78
N THR A 77 2.02 -13.91 -13.91
CA THR A 77 1.37 -12.65 -14.26
C THR A 77 1.98 -11.46 -13.51
N LEU A 78 1.91 -10.29 -14.15
CA LEU A 78 2.15 -8.98 -13.57
C LEU A 78 0.82 -8.26 -13.43
N ARG A 79 0.56 -7.63 -12.29
CA ARG A 79 -0.68 -6.88 -12.06
C ARG A 79 -0.38 -5.49 -11.56
N PHE A 80 -0.96 -4.52 -12.24
CA PHE A 80 -0.95 -3.11 -11.85
C PHE A 80 -2.20 -2.85 -11.04
N SER A 81 -2.08 -2.19 -9.90
CA SER A 81 -3.19 -1.91 -9.01
C SER A 81 -3.07 -0.51 -8.44
N ASP A 82 -4.09 0.31 -8.69
CA ASP A 82 -4.21 1.66 -8.16
C ASP A 82 -4.73 1.56 -6.72
N VAL A 83 -3.80 1.25 -5.81
CA VAL A 83 -4.07 0.99 -4.40
C VAL A 83 -3.85 2.21 -3.51
N PHE A 84 -3.16 3.24 -4.02
CA PHE A 84 -2.89 4.46 -3.29
C PHE A 84 -3.67 5.63 -3.88
N GLY A 85 -4.32 6.41 -2.99
CA GLY A 85 -4.99 7.64 -3.37
C GLY A 85 -4.00 8.78 -3.66
N PRO A 86 -4.41 9.81 -4.43
CA PRO A 86 -3.60 10.99 -4.67
C PRO A 86 -3.27 11.75 -3.38
N PRO A 87 -2.26 12.64 -3.41
CA PRO A 87 -1.98 13.54 -2.30
C PRO A 87 -3.22 14.36 -1.93
N VAL A 88 -3.43 14.57 -0.63
CA VAL A 88 -4.45 15.52 -0.17
C VAL A 88 -3.92 16.93 -0.38
N ASN A 89 -4.52 17.69 -1.29
CA ASN A 89 -4.20 19.10 -1.48
C ASN A 89 -4.75 19.90 -0.29
N ASN A 90 -3.92 20.18 0.72
CA ASN A 90 -4.22 21.12 1.80
C ASN A 90 -4.11 22.56 1.29
N THR A 91 -5.00 22.96 0.39
CA THR A 91 -5.04 24.33 -0.17
C THR A 91 -5.21 25.39 0.94
N SER A 92 -5.79 25.01 2.09
CA SER A 92 -6.02 25.89 3.23
C SER A 92 -4.77 26.27 4.03
N GLU A 93 -3.75 25.41 4.12
CA GLU A 93 -2.53 25.74 4.86
C GLU A 93 -1.57 26.62 4.07
N ILE A 94 -1.50 26.40 2.75
CA ILE A 94 -0.69 27.21 1.84
C ILE A 94 -1.21 28.65 1.81
N SER A 95 -2.53 28.85 1.75
CA SER A 95 -3.11 30.19 1.83
C SER A 95 -2.79 30.91 3.14
N ASN A 96 -2.69 30.18 4.27
CA ASN A 96 -2.34 30.79 5.55
C ASN A 96 -0.86 31.17 5.62
N LEU A 97 0.02 30.39 4.98
CA LEU A 97 1.45 30.70 4.89
C LEU A 97 1.72 31.88 3.95
N ASP A 98 1.03 31.92 2.81
CA ASP A 98 1.13 33.03 1.85
C ASP A 98 0.64 34.35 2.48
N ASN A 99 -0.41 34.29 3.31
CA ASN A 99 -0.90 35.43 4.09
C ASN A 99 0.10 35.86 5.18
N LEU A 100 0.92 34.96 5.72
CA LEU A 100 1.93 35.27 6.73
C LEU A 100 3.21 35.86 6.11
N LEU A 101 3.59 35.39 4.92
CA LEU A 101 4.79 35.83 4.20
C LEU A 101 4.58 37.11 3.39
N SER A 102 3.33 37.57 3.27
CA SER A 102 2.97 38.83 2.61
C SER A 102 2.89 40.04 3.56
N LEU A 103 3.24 39.85 4.84
CA LEU A 103 3.44 40.88 5.87
C LEU A 103 4.93 41.25 5.99
#